data_AF-A0AAE1MW79-F1
#
_entry.id   AF-A0AAE1MW79-F1
#
_cell.length_a   1.000
_cell.length_b   1.000
_cell.length_c   1.000
_cell.angle_alpha   90.00
_cell.angle_beta   90.00
_cell.angle_gamma   90.00
#
_symmetry.space_group_name_H-M   'P 1'
#
loop_
_entity.id
_entity.type
_entity.pdbx_description
1 polymer ?
#
loop_
_entity_poly.entity_id
_entity_poly.type
_entity_poly.pdbx_seq_one_letter_code
_entity_poly.pdbx_strand_id
1 'polypeptide(L)'
;MAIKIRSLALCLVAAVMLVVGLLGGGVEGVALCNTDTTKLSLCRPAVTGANPPPPTEACCAVVRHADLACLCKYKSVLPALGIDPKKVMPLFPKCGASTPPQCKGN
;
A
#
# COMPACT_ATOMS: atom_id res chain seq x y z
N MET A 1 -26.80 39.93 0.18
CA MET A 1 -25.95 39.36 -0.91
C MET A 1 -25.06 38.22 -0.40
N ALA A 2 -24.43 38.35 0.78
CA ALA A 2 -23.64 37.29 1.42
C ALA A 2 -24.38 35.96 1.65
N ILE A 3 -25.69 35.99 1.93
CA ILE A 3 -26.53 34.79 2.12
C ILE A 3 -26.70 34.03 0.81
N LYS A 4 -26.99 34.75 -0.30
CA LYS A 4 -27.05 34.19 -1.66
C LYS A 4 -25.71 33.60 -2.10
N ILE A 5 -24.60 34.26 -1.76
CA ILE A 5 -23.23 33.80 -2.07
C ILE A 5 -22.88 32.54 -1.27
N ARG A 6 -23.29 32.45 0.00
CA ARG A 6 -23.14 31.24 0.83
C ARG A 6 -23.97 30.08 0.31
N SER A 7 -25.21 30.32 -0.12
CA SER A 7 -26.06 29.31 -0.76
C SER A 7 -25.47 28.82 -2.09
N LEU A 8 -24.98 29.74 -2.93
CA LEU A 8 -24.32 29.41 -4.20
C LEU A 8 -23.02 28.62 -3.97
N ALA A 9 -22.21 29.01 -2.99
CA ALA A 9 -21.00 28.28 -2.61
C ALA A 9 -21.31 26.88 -2.08
N LEU A 10 -22.36 26.71 -1.26
CA LEU A 10 -22.80 25.40 -0.78
C LEU A 10 -23.27 24.51 -1.95
N CYS A 11 -24.05 25.06 -2.89
CA CYS A 11 -24.52 24.34 -4.07
C CYS A 11 -23.35 23.92 -4.98
N LEU A 12 -22.36 24.80 -5.16
CA LEU A 12 -21.16 24.49 -5.95
C LEU A 12 -20.33 23.38 -5.29
N VAL A 13 -20.12 23.43 -3.98
CA VAL A 13 -19.41 22.37 -3.23
C VAL A 13 -20.17 21.04 -3.32
N ALA A 14 -21.49 21.05 -3.14
CA ALA A 14 -22.32 19.85 -3.27
C ALA A 14 -22.26 19.26 -4.69
N ALA A 15 -22.30 20.10 -5.73
CA ALA A 15 -22.19 19.66 -7.13
C ALA A 15 -20.81 19.06 -7.42
N VAL A 16 -19.73 19.66 -6.93
CA VAL A 16 -18.36 19.11 -7.08
C VAL A 16 -18.23 17.76 -6.38
N MET A 17 -18.78 17.62 -5.16
CA MET A 17 -18.75 16.35 -4.41
C MET A 17 -19.58 15.25 -5.12
N LEU A 18 -20.72 15.61 -5.71
CA LEU A 18 -21.53 14.70 -6.54
C LEU A 18 -20.78 14.25 -7.79
N VAL A 19 -20.08 15.16 -8.47
CA VAL A 19 -19.25 14.82 -9.65
C VAL A 19 -18.09 13.90 -9.27
N VAL A 20 -17.41 14.15 -8.13
CA VAL A 20 -16.35 13.25 -7.63
C VAL A 20 -16.89 11.86 -7.30
N GLY A 21 -18.08 11.77 -6.68
CA GLY A 21 -18.73 10.49 -6.39
C GLY A 21 -19.19 9.71 -7.63
N LEU A 22 -19.61 10.42 -8.69
CA LEU A 22 -20.03 9.82 -9.97
C LEU A 22 -18.85 9.38 -10.84
N LEU A 23 -17.69 10.03 -10.72
CA LEU A 23 -16.49 9.70 -11.50
C LEU A 23 -15.77 8.42 -11.04
N GLY A 24 -16.31 7.69 -10.06
CA GLY A 24 -15.81 6.35 -9.72
C GLY A 24 -14.33 6.32 -9.30
N GLY A 25 -13.76 7.47 -8.93
CA GLY A 25 -12.42 7.59 -8.40
C GLY A 25 -12.42 7.13 -6.95
N GLY A 26 -12.71 5.84 -6.73
CA GLY A 26 -12.23 5.19 -5.53
C GLY A 26 -10.72 5.46 -5.42
N VAL A 27 -10.21 5.54 -4.20
CA VAL A 27 -8.77 5.44 -3.96
C VAL A 27 -8.32 4.01 -4.28
N GLU A 28 -8.46 3.61 -5.54
CA GLU A 28 -7.94 2.36 -6.04
C GLU A 28 -6.42 2.49 -5.90
N GLY A 29 -5.82 1.55 -5.18
CA GLY A 29 -4.38 1.58 -4.97
C GLY A 29 -3.70 1.59 -6.32
N VAL A 30 -2.65 2.39 -6.49
CA VAL A 30 -1.81 2.23 -7.67
C VAL A 30 -1.25 0.82 -7.63
N ALA A 31 -1.43 0.06 -8.72
CA ALA A 31 -0.81 -1.24 -8.88
C ALA A 31 0.71 -1.05 -8.93
N LEU A 32 1.40 -1.51 -7.89
CA LEU A 32 2.85 -1.46 -7.77
C LEU A 32 3.36 -2.90 -7.74
N CYS A 33 4.22 -3.28 -8.69
CA CYS A 33 4.81 -4.62 -8.73
C CYS A 33 3.74 -5.74 -8.69
N ASN A 34 2.72 -5.64 -9.56
CA ASN A 34 1.60 -6.59 -9.62
C ASN A 34 0.83 -6.76 -8.29
N THR A 35 0.78 -5.73 -7.45
CA THR A 35 -0.07 -5.70 -6.25
C THR A 35 -0.59 -4.29 -5.99
N ASP A 36 -1.82 -4.19 -5.49
CA ASP A 36 -2.35 -2.92 -4.99
C ASP A 36 -1.55 -2.44 -3.77
N THR A 37 -1.11 -1.19 -3.81
CA THR A 37 -0.43 -0.52 -2.69
C THR A 37 -1.24 -0.51 -1.40
N THR A 38 -2.57 -0.50 -1.50
CA THR A 38 -3.48 -0.60 -0.34
C THR A 38 -3.39 -1.97 0.35
N LYS A 39 -3.12 -3.06 -0.41
CA LYS A 39 -3.02 -4.41 0.12
C LYS A 39 -1.68 -4.69 0.83
N LEU A 40 -0.63 -3.94 0.51
CA LEU A 40 0.65 -4.00 1.25
C LEU A 40 0.50 -3.61 2.73
N SER A 41 -0.51 -2.81 3.08
CA SER A 41 -0.81 -2.45 4.46
C SER A 41 -1.12 -3.67 5.34
N LEU A 42 -1.67 -4.73 4.76
CA LEU A 42 -1.96 -6.01 5.43
C LEU A 42 -0.70 -6.71 5.95
N CYS A 43 0.45 -6.42 5.32
CA CYS A 43 1.74 -6.99 5.69
C CYS A 43 2.55 -6.15 6.68
N ARG A 44 2.15 -4.89 6.90
CA ARG A 44 2.87 -3.96 7.79
C ARG A 44 3.08 -4.51 9.21
N PRO A 45 2.08 -5.15 9.87
CA PRO A 45 2.28 -5.67 11.22
C PRO A 45 3.38 -6.73 11.31
N ALA A 46 3.58 -7.52 10.26
CA ALA A 46 4.56 -8.61 10.23
C ALA A 46 6.01 -8.13 9.94
N VAL A 47 6.21 -6.86 9.57
CA VAL A 47 7.53 -6.29 9.22
C VAL A 47 7.92 -5.07 10.05
N THR A 48 7.05 -4.61 10.94
CA THR A 48 7.27 -3.43 11.80
C THR A 48 7.25 -3.81 13.29
N GLY A 49 7.85 -2.96 14.13
CA GLY A 49 7.96 -3.22 15.57
C GLY A 49 9.16 -4.09 15.97
N ALA A 50 9.39 -4.24 17.28
CA ALA A 50 10.52 -4.99 17.84
C ALA A 50 10.34 -6.51 17.69
N ASN A 51 9.12 -7.00 17.96
CA ASN A 51 8.76 -8.41 17.88
C ASN A 51 7.50 -8.55 17.00
N PRO A 52 7.64 -8.52 15.67
CA PRO A 52 6.50 -8.63 14.78
C PRO A 52 5.81 -9.99 14.92
N PRO A 53 4.47 -10.05 14.95
CA PRO A 53 3.73 -11.31 14.90
C PRO A 53 3.97 -12.06 13.56
N PRO A 54 3.62 -13.35 13.49
CA PRO A 54 3.62 -14.08 12.22
C PRO A 54 2.68 -13.40 11.18
N PRO A 55 2.98 -13.51 9.88
CA PRO A 55 2.14 -12.95 8.83
C PRO A 55 0.76 -13.64 8.82
N THR A 56 -0.28 -12.86 8.54
CA THR A 56 -1.62 -13.38 8.30
C THR A 56 -1.72 -14.02 6.91
N GLU A 57 -2.68 -14.92 6.70
CA GLU A 57 -2.94 -15.49 5.38
C GLU A 57 -3.25 -14.41 4.33
N ALA A 58 -3.96 -13.35 4.73
CA ALA A 58 -4.26 -12.22 3.85
C ALA A 58 -2.97 -11.51 3.39
N CYS A 59 -1.99 -11.33 4.28
CA CYS A 59 -0.68 -10.82 3.87
C CYS A 59 0.05 -11.82 2.96
N CYS A 60 0.03 -13.12 3.27
CA CYS A 60 0.70 -14.11 2.45
C CYS A 60 0.10 -14.25 1.04
N ALA A 61 -1.22 -14.06 0.89
CA ALA A 61 -1.86 -13.98 -0.42
C ALA A 61 -1.30 -12.82 -1.26
N VAL A 62 -1.07 -11.65 -0.65
CA VAL A 62 -0.44 -10.49 -1.31
C VAL A 62 0.98 -10.82 -1.73
N VAL A 63 1.77 -11.42 -0.84
CA VAL A 63 3.17 -11.78 -1.09
C VAL A 63 3.32 -12.78 -2.23
N ARG A 64 2.41 -13.77 -2.32
CA ARG A 64 2.41 -14.78 -3.37
C ARG A 64 1.98 -14.22 -4.73
N HIS A 65 1.17 -13.16 -4.74
CA HIS A 65 0.69 -12.52 -5.97
C HIS A 65 1.62 -11.40 -6.48
N ALA A 66 2.31 -10.73 -5.56
CA ALA A 66 3.20 -9.63 -5.89
C ALA A 66 4.44 -10.09 -6.68
N ASP A 67 4.93 -9.22 -7.56
CA ASP A 67 6.24 -9.35 -8.15
C ASP A 67 7.31 -8.96 -7.11
N LEU A 68 7.80 -9.97 -6.41
CA LEU A 68 8.82 -9.80 -5.38
C LEU A 68 10.12 -9.21 -5.95
N ALA A 69 10.50 -9.54 -7.18
CA ALA A 69 11.73 -9.01 -7.80
C ALA A 69 11.60 -7.51 -8.08
N CYS A 70 10.41 -7.06 -8.51
CA CYS A 70 10.08 -5.65 -8.62
C CYS A 70 10.09 -4.96 -7.24
N LEU A 71 9.47 -5.56 -6.21
CA LEU A 71 9.47 -5.00 -4.84
C LEU A 71 10.89 -4.85 -4.28
N CYS A 72 11.81 -5.77 -4.59
CA CYS A 72 13.22 -5.66 -4.20
C CYS A 72 13.87 -4.35 -4.68
N LYS A 73 13.44 -3.77 -5.80
CA LYS A 73 13.99 -2.49 -6.31
C LYS A 73 13.68 -1.32 -5.37
N TYR A 74 12.64 -1.44 -4.56
CA TYR A 74 12.23 -0.44 -3.55
C TYR A 74 12.88 -0.68 -2.18
N LYS A 75 13.78 -1.67 -2.05
CA LYS A 75 14.48 -1.97 -0.78
C LYS A 75 15.12 -0.72 -0.16
N SER A 76 15.71 0.15 -0.96
CA SER A 76 16.39 1.36 -0.50
C SER A 76 15.45 2.46 0.01
N VAL A 77 14.17 2.43 -0.37
CA VAL A 77 13.16 3.41 0.10
C VAL A 77 12.42 2.94 1.35
N LEU A 78 12.47 1.66 1.68
CA LEU A 78 11.81 1.09 2.87
C LEU A 78 12.19 1.81 4.19
N PRO A 79 13.47 2.19 4.44
CA PRO A 79 13.84 2.90 5.65
C PRO A 79 13.12 4.25 5.79
N ALA A 80 12.90 4.97 4.68
CA ALA A 80 12.16 6.24 4.69
C ALA A 80 10.68 6.06 5.07
N LEU A 81 10.15 4.84 4.92
CA LEU A 81 8.80 4.45 5.33
C LEU A 81 8.76 3.86 6.76
N GLY A 82 9.88 3.87 7.48
CA GLY A 82 10.03 3.27 8.81
C GLY A 82 10.06 1.74 8.79
N ILE A 83 10.36 1.13 7.65
CA ILE A 83 10.42 -0.32 7.48
C ILE A 83 11.88 -0.75 7.33
N ASP A 84 12.33 -1.66 8.18
CA ASP A 84 13.67 -2.24 8.06
C ASP A 84 13.67 -3.31 6.95
N PRO A 85 14.48 -3.14 5.89
CA PRO A 85 14.62 -4.15 4.83
C PRO A 85 14.90 -5.55 5.36
N LYS A 86 15.67 -5.66 6.46
CA LYS A 86 16.04 -6.94 7.07
C LYS A 86 14.83 -7.67 7.69
N LYS A 87 13.75 -6.94 7.99
CA LYS A 87 12.49 -7.52 8.50
C LYS A 87 11.54 -7.93 7.38
N VAL A 88 11.65 -7.32 6.21
CA VAL A 88 10.79 -7.62 5.06
C VAL A 88 11.24 -8.90 4.34
N MET A 89 12.54 -9.08 4.12
CA MET A 89 13.01 -10.23 3.33
C MET A 89 12.64 -11.61 3.93
N PRO A 90 12.70 -11.81 5.26
CA PRO A 90 12.25 -13.05 5.89
C PRO A 90 10.75 -13.30 5.79
N LEU A 91 9.94 -12.31 5.39
CA LEU A 91 8.50 -12.49 5.23
C LEU A 91 8.16 -13.36 4.01
N PHE A 92 8.95 -13.28 2.94
CA PHE A 92 8.72 -14.08 1.72
C PHE A 92 8.75 -15.59 2.01
N PRO A 93 9.81 -16.16 2.61
CA PRO A 93 9.83 -17.60 2.91
C PRO A 93 8.79 -17.99 3.97
N LYS A 94 8.44 -17.12 4.92
CA LYS A 94 7.34 -17.37 5.88
C LYS A 94 5.98 -17.55 5.19
N CYS A 95 5.80 -16.94 4.03
CA CYS A 95 4.59 -17.09 3.21
C CYS A 95 4.72 -18.16 2.11
N GLY A 96 5.82 -18.91 2.07
CA GLY A 96 6.08 -19.95 1.06
C GLY A 96 6.57 -19.40 -0.27
N ALA A 97 7.00 -18.14 -0.34
CA ALA A 97 7.58 -17.54 -1.53
C ALA A 97 9.11 -17.53 -1.46
N SER A 98 9.78 -17.73 -2.60
CA SER A 98 11.24 -17.65 -2.66
C SER A 98 11.70 -16.19 -2.62
N THR A 99 12.78 -15.90 -1.88
CA THR A 99 13.39 -14.57 -1.88
C THR A 99 14.13 -14.36 -3.21
N PRO A 100 13.81 -13.31 -3.99
CA PRO A 100 14.48 -13.06 -5.25
C PRO A 100 15.95 -12.69 -5.05
N PRO A 101 16.86 -13.04 -5.98
CA PRO A 101 18.26 -12.64 -5.91
C PRO A 101 18.44 -11.11 -5.90
N GLN A 102 17.50 -10.36 -6.48
CA GLN A 102 17.47 -8.89 -6.48
C GLN A 102 17.37 -8.32 -5.05
N CYS A 103 16.88 -9.11 -4.09
CA CYS A 103 16.81 -8.73 -2.69
C CYS A 103 18.09 -9.11 -1.90
N LYS A 104 18.93 -9.99 -2.46
CA LYS A 104 20.08 -10.63 -1.78
C LYS A 104 21.40 -9.85 -1.95
N GLY A 105 21.38 -8.70 -2.63
CA GLY A 105 22.55 -7.85 -2.90
C GLY A 105 22.72 -6.69 -1.89
N ASN A 106 24.00 -6.49 -1.53
CA ASN A 106 24.66 -5.68 -0.48
C ASN A 106 23.98 -4.38 -0.04
#